data_AF-A0A0J1H8D7-F1
#
_entry.id   AF-A0A0J1H8D7-F1
#
_cell.length_a   1.000
_cell.length_b   1.000
_cell.length_c   1.000
_cell.angle_alpha   90.00
_cell.angle_beta   90.00
_cell.angle_gamma   90.00
#
_symmetry.space_group_name_H-M   'P 1'
#
loop_
_entity.id
_entity.type
_entity.pdbx_description
1 polymer ?
#
loop_
_entity_poly.entity_id
_entity_poly.type
_entity_poly.pdbx_seq_one_letter_code
_entity_poly.pdbx_strand_id
1 'polypeptide(L)'
;MTIKKIKEKVYNIDVCIGNNADAVDHLKSFISYVENNEHVNYFPLTRLMEASNCNSPIDALQVAIFFSSAEQQLLDITFCYFDYDGEEIEVDVESFREALANNTPPYSVETGLPIDDFEPRRLGFFCMLNEEML
;
A
#
# COMPACT_ATOMS: atom_id res chain seq x y z
N MET A 1 -3.07 11.42 14.10
CA MET A 1 -4.18 12.21 13.48
C MET A 1 -5.41 11.31 13.49
N THR A 2 -6.67 11.76 13.53
CA THR A 2 -7.80 10.80 13.58
C THR A 2 -8.30 10.48 12.18
N ILE A 3 -8.89 9.29 11.96
CA ILE A 3 -9.50 8.91 10.68
C ILE A 3 -10.50 9.96 10.16
N LYS A 4 -11.28 10.58 11.05
CA LYS A 4 -12.20 11.68 10.70
C LYS A 4 -11.48 12.89 10.08
N LYS A 5 -10.32 13.28 10.64
CA LYS A 5 -9.51 14.40 10.11
C LYS A 5 -8.87 14.04 8.77
N ILE A 6 -8.44 12.79 8.60
CA ILE A 6 -7.93 12.30 7.32
C ILE A 6 -9.02 12.37 6.25
N LYS A 7 -10.23 11.89 6.57
CA LYS A 7 -11.39 11.96 5.69
C LYS A 7 -11.70 13.39 5.28
N GLU A 8 -11.78 14.32 6.24
CA GLU A 8 -11.98 15.74 5.93
C GLU A 8 -10.91 16.26 4.97
N LYS A 9 -9.63 15.93 5.18
CA LYS A 9 -8.56 16.31 4.25
C LYS A 9 -8.78 15.75 2.85
N VAL A 10 -9.04 14.45 2.73
CA VAL A 10 -9.27 13.77 1.44
C VAL A 10 -10.42 14.40 0.66
N TYR A 11 -11.52 14.74 1.34
CA TYR A 11 -12.69 15.37 0.72
C TYR A 11 -12.46 16.85 0.36
N ASN A 12 -11.41 17.48 0.89
CA ASN A 12 -11.02 18.86 0.58
C ASN A 12 -9.91 18.96 -0.48
N ILE A 13 -9.48 17.85 -1.10
CA ILE A 13 -8.43 17.85 -2.13
C ILE A 13 -8.84 18.61 -3.43
N ASP A 14 -10.10 19.07 -3.54
CA ASP A 14 -10.73 19.61 -4.76
C ASP A 14 -10.34 21.05 -5.21
N VAL A 15 -9.14 21.58 -4.95
CA VAL A 15 -8.81 22.96 -5.40
C VAL A 15 -7.51 23.14 -6.20
N CYS A 16 -6.49 22.28 -6.11
CA CYS A 16 -5.15 22.66 -6.59
C CYS A 16 -4.41 21.70 -7.55
N ILE A 17 -4.99 20.59 -8.00
CA ILE A 17 -4.26 19.69 -8.92
C ILE A 17 -5.11 19.38 -10.14
N GLY A 18 -4.90 20.16 -11.20
CA GLY A 18 -5.26 19.71 -12.54
C GLY A 18 -4.49 18.43 -12.86
N ASN A 19 -5.23 17.35 -13.13
CA ASN A 19 -4.86 16.14 -13.91
C ASN A 19 -4.98 14.76 -13.25
N ASN A 20 -5.80 14.51 -12.21
CA ASN A 20 -6.24 13.12 -11.95
C ASN A 20 -7.48 13.01 -11.04
N ALA A 21 -8.68 13.23 -11.59
CA ALA A 21 -9.94 13.06 -10.85
C ALA A 21 -10.06 11.64 -10.26
N ASP A 22 -9.62 10.64 -11.02
CA ASP A 22 -9.67 9.22 -10.65
C ASP A 22 -8.85 8.94 -9.37
N ALA A 23 -7.68 9.57 -9.20
CA ALA A 23 -6.84 9.37 -8.01
C ALA A 23 -7.53 9.87 -6.74
N VAL A 24 -8.18 11.03 -6.80
CA VAL A 24 -8.92 11.58 -5.65
C VAL A 24 -10.12 10.69 -5.30
N ASP A 25 -10.80 10.17 -6.31
CA ASP A 25 -11.93 9.24 -6.10
C ASP A 25 -11.47 7.91 -5.49
N HIS A 26 -10.28 7.41 -5.84
CA HIS A 26 -9.69 6.24 -5.18
C HIS A 26 -9.40 6.49 -3.69
N LEU A 27 -8.86 7.67 -3.35
CA LEU A 27 -8.62 8.05 -1.96
C LEU A 27 -9.93 8.17 -1.16
N LYS A 28 -10.95 8.82 -1.75
CA LYS A 28 -12.30 8.97 -1.16
C LYS A 28 -12.96 7.61 -0.95
N SER A 29 -12.82 6.69 -1.91
CA SER A 29 -13.35 5.33 -1.83
C SER A 29 -12.68 4.55 -0.69
N PHE A 30 -11.34 4.57 -0.64
CA PHE A 30 -10.59 3.85 0.39
C PHE A 30 -10.90 4.34 1.81
N ILE A 31 -10.86 5.66 2.05
CA ILE A 31 -11.10 6.18 3.40
C ILE A 31 -12.54 5.90 3.86
N SER A 32 -13.50 5.91 2.93
CA SER A 32 -14.89 5.53 3.22
C SER A 32 -15.00 4.03 3.50
N TYR A 33 -14.26 3.18 2.80
CA TYR A 33 -14.22 1.75 3.08
C TYR A 33 -13.70 1.49 4.50
N VAL A 34 -12.58 2.08 4.89
CA VAL A 34 -11.98 1.89 6.22
C VAL A 34 -12.96 2.32 7.33
N GLU A 35 -13.59 3.48 7.19
CA GLU A 35 -14.57 3.97 8.18
C GLU A 35 -15.79 3.05 8.33
N ASN A 36 -16.22 2.39 7.25
CA ASN A 36 -17.36 1.46 7.31
C ASN A 36 -16.96 0.03 7.72
N ASN A 37 -15.65 -0.27 7.81
CA ASN A 37 -15.12 -1.61 8.06
C ASN A 37 -14.01 -1.59 9.12
N GLU A 38 -14.31 -1.07 10.31
CA GLU A 38 -13.34 -0.87 11.42
C GLU A 38 -12.61 -2.14 11.88
N HIS A 39 -13.12 -3.33 11.53
CA HIS A 39 -12.52 -4.63 11.88
C HIS A 39 -11.52 -5.13 10.84
N VAL A 40 -11.35 -4.43 9.72
CA VAL A 40 -10.42 -4.79 8.66
C VAL A 40 -9.13 -3.98 8.82
N ASN A 41 -8.07 -4.66 9.27
CA ASN A 41 -6.75 -4.05 9.48
C ASN A 41 -5.70 -4.48 8.45
N TYR A 42 -5.91 -5.59 7.73
CA TYR A 42 -4.97 -6.10 6.74
C TYR A 42 -5.50 -5.90 5.31
N PHE A 43 -4.70 -5.27 4.47
CA PHE A 43 -5.00 -4.91 3.08
C PHE A 43 -3.95 -5.48 2.13
N PRO A 44 -4.11 -6.74 1.67
CA PRO A 44 -3.35 -7.23 0.52
C PRO A 44 -3.75 -6.42 -0.71
N LEU A 45 -2.91 -6.44 -1.75
CA LEU A 45 -3.13 -5.69 -2.99
C LEU A 45 -4.55 -5.82 -3.54
N THR A 46 -5.11 -7.04 -3.57
CA THR A 46 -6.47 -7.30 -4.07
C THR A 46 -7.53 -6.56 -3.27
N ARG A 47 -7.47 -6.64 -1.93
CA ARG A 47 -8.40 -5.92 -1.05
C ARG A 47 -8.21 -4.42 -1.12
N LEU A 48 -6.96 -3.96 -1.23
CA LEU A 48 -6.69 -2.54 -1.39
C LEU A 48 -7.35 -2.01 -2.67
N MET A 49 -7.18 -2.72 -3.80
CA MET A 49 -7.82 -2.40 -5.07
C MET A 49 -9.35 -2.39 -4.97
N GLU A 50 -9.95 -3.36 -4.27
CA GLU A 50 -11.39 -3.40 -4.03
C GLU A 50 -11.87 -2.21 -3.17
N ALA A 51 -11.17 -1.94 -2.06
CA ALA A 51 -11.51 -0.86 -1.13
C ALA A 51 -11.37 0.54 -1.76
N SER A 52 -10.37 0.72 -2.63
CA SER A 52 -10.11 1.98 -3.32
C SER A 52 -10.76 2.07 -4.71
N ASN A 53 -11.43 1.02 -5.18
CA ASN A 53 -11.97 0.91 -6.54
C ASN A 53 -10.91 1.14 -7.63
N CYS A 54 -9.67 0.69 -7.41
CA CYS A 54 -8.57 0.82 -8.37
C CYS A 54 -8.62 -0.26 -9.46
N ASN A 55 -8.32 0.14 -10.70
CA ASN A 55 -8.29 -0.78 -11.84
C ASN A 55 -6.88 -1.34 -12.13
N SER A 56 -5.85 -0.79 -11.49
CA SER A 56 -4.48 -1.25 -11.65
C SER A 56 -3.74 -1.32 -10.30
N PRO A 57 -2.72 -2.20 -10.18
CA PRO A 57 -1.82 -2.21 -9.02
C PRO A 57 -1.07 -0.90 -8.79
N ILE A 58 -0.83 -0.13 -9.86
CA ILE A 58 -0.15 1.16 -9.78
C ILE A 58 -1.03 2.18 -9.05
N ASP A 59 -2.33 2.22 -9.34
CA ASP A 59 -3.26 3.12 -8.67
C ASP A 59 -3.41 2.74 -7.20
N ALA A 60 -3.47 1.44 -6.89
CA ALA A 60 -3.49 0.94 -5.52
C ALA A 60 -2.22 1.33 -4.75
N LEU A 61 -1.04 1.25 -5.38
CA LEU A 61 0.21 1.69 -4.77
C LEU A 61 0.19 3.21 -4.47
N GLN A 62 -0.39 4.03 -5.35
CA GLN A 62 -0.53 5.47 -5.09
C GLN A 62 -1.42 5.75 -3.88
N VAL A 63 -2.52 5.02 -3.74
CA VAL A 63 -3.39 5.06 -2.55
C VAL A 63 -2.62 4.68 -1.30
N ALA A 64 -1.90 3.55 -1.33
CA ALA A 64 -1.07 3.10 -0.21
C ALA A 64 -0.02 4.14 0.19
N ILE A 65 0.72 4.70 -0.77
CA ILE A 65 1.73 5.73 -0.52
C ILE A 65 1.12 6.99 0.11
N PHE A 66 -0.03 7.45 -0.39
CA PHE A 66 -0.70 8.62 0.17
C PHE A 66 -1.06 8.40 1.65
N PHE A 67 -1.70 7.28 1.96
CA PHE A 67 -2.14 6.96 3.33
C PHE A 67 -0.99 6.53 4.25
N SER A 68 0.13 6.07 3.72
CA SER A 68 1.36 5.77 4.47
C SER A 68 2.29 6.97 4.62
N SER A 69 1.97 8.11 4.01
CA SER A 69 2.79 9.31 4.12
C SER A 69 2.88 9.77 5.57
N ALA A 70 3.99 10.44 5.92
CA ALA A 70 4.21 11.00 7.24
C ALA A 70 3.10 11.97 7.70
N GLU A 71 2.32 12.52 6.77
CA GLU A 71 1.18 13.36 7.10
C GLU A 71 -0.03 12.53 7.54
N GLN A 72 -0.38 11.47 6.81
CA GLN A 72 -1.59 10.70 7.07
C GLN A 72 -1.37 9.59 8.09
N GLN A 73 -0.28 8.81 7.97
CA GLN A 73 0.08 7.69 8.86
C GLN A 73 -1.06 6.69 9.11
N LEU A 74 -2.00 6.56 8.17
CA LEU A 74 -3.15 5.65 8.30
C LEU A 74 -2.76 4.21 7.98
N LEU A 75 -1.83 4.04 7.04
CA LEU A 75 -1.34 2.74 6.61
C LEU A 75 0.14 2.60 6.90
N ASP A 76 0.53 1.39 7.25
CA ASP A 76 1.90 0.91 7.22
C ASP A 76 2.06 0.01 5.99
N ILE A 77 2.88 0.45 5.04
CA ILE A 77 3.15 -0.31 3.82
C ILE A 77 4.34 -1.25 4.04
N THR A 78 4.15 -2.53 3.73
CA THR A 78 5.20 -3.53 3.76
C THR A 78 5.43 -4.05 2.36
N PHE A 79 6.67 -3.93 1.89
CA PHE A 79 7.10 -4.52 0.62
C PHE A 79 7.49 -5.97 0.84
N CYS A 80 7.03 -6.85 -0.04
CA CYS A 80 7.19 -8.29 0.14
C CYS A 80 7.47 -9.01 -1.17
N TYR A 81 7.98 -10.23 -1.02
CA TYR A 81 8.02 -11.27 -2.04
C TYR A 81 7.02 -12.36 -1.65
N PHE A 82 6.08 -12.68 -2.55
CA PHE A 82 5.17 -13.81 -2.35
C PHE A 82 5.88 -15.08 -2.80
N ASP A 83 6.21 -15.99 -1.89
CA ASP A 83 6.89 -17.23 -2.24
C ASP A 83 5.99 -18.20 -3.04
N TYR A 84 6.54 -19.35 -3.47
CA TYR A 84 5.83 -20.35 -4.26
C TYR A 84 4.62 -20.99 -3.56
N ASP A 85 4.61 -20.98 -2.23
CA ASP A 85 3.51 -21.48 -1.40
C ASP A 85 2.47 -20.39 -1.09
N GLY A 86 2.78 -19.14 -1.46
CA GLY A 86 1.91 -17.97 -1.28
C GLY A 86 2.15 -17.23 0.04
N GLU A 87 3.24 -17.54 0.75
CA GLU A 87 3.64 -16.83 1.95
C GLU A 87 4.26 -15.46 1.63
N GLU A 88 3.98 -14.49 2.48
CA GLU A 88 4.50 -13.13 2.38
C GLU A 88 5.84 -13.03 3.09
N ILE A 89 6.92 -12.89 2.32
CA ILE A 89 8.25 -12.63 2.86
C ILE A 89 8.50 -11.13 2.79
N GLU A 90 8.58 -10.47 3.94
CA GLU A 90 8.95 -9.06 4.01
C GLU A 90 10.38 -8.85 3.48
N VAL A 91 10.55 -7.83 2.64
CA VAL A 91 11.84 -7.50 2.05
C VAL A 91 12.23 -6.04 2.30
N ASP A 92 13.54 -5.80 2.39
CA ASP A 92 14.08 -4.46 2.56
C ASP A 92 13.71 -3.55 1.37
N VAL A 93 13.30 -2.31 1.67
CA VAL A 93 12.78 -1.36 0.66
C VAL A 93 13.82 -0.97 -0.38
N GLU A 94 15.08 -0.80 0.01
CA GLU A 94 16.14 -0.45 -0.94
C GLU A 94 16.44 -1.65 -1.84
N SER A 95 16.52 -2.85 -1.27
CA SER A 95 16.69 -4.07 -2.05
C SER A 95 15.50 -4.37 -2.98
N PHE A 96 14.28 -4.04 -2.56
CA PHE A 96 13.07 -4.14 -3.39
C PHE A 96 13.15 -3.20 -4.59
N ARG A 97 13.60 -1.95 -4.39
CA ARG A 97 13.81 -0.99 -5.47
C ARG A 97 14.89 -1.45 -6.44
N GLU A 98 16.00 -1.97 -5.93
CA GLU A 98 17.05 -2.56 -6.76
C GLU A 98 16.53 -3.76 -7.56
N ALA A 99 15.71 -4.61 -6.95
CA ALA A 99 15.09 -5.76 -7.62
C ALA A 99 14.21 -5.34 -8.79
N LEU A 100 13.41 -4.28 -8.63
CA LEU A 100 12.60 -3.73 -9.72
C LEU A 100 13.45 -3.12 -10.85
N ALA A 101 14.56 -2.46 -10.52
CA ALA A 101 15.40 -1.76 -11.50
C ALA A 101 16.35 -2.71 -12.26
N ASN A 102 16.94 -3.66 -11.55
CA ASN A 102 18.09 -4.44 -12.01
C ASN A 102 17.80 -5.94 -12.08
N ASN A 103 16.59 -6.38 -11.72
CA ASN A 103 16.22 -7.80 -11.70
C ASN A 103 17.11 -8.64 -10.75
N THR A 104 17.55 -8.04 -9.65
CA THR A 104 18.35 -8.68 -8.60
C THR A 104 17.47 -9.17 -7.45
N PRO A 105 17.75 -10.31 -6.80
CA PRO A 105 16.96 -10.74 -5.65
C PRO A 105 16.98 -9.71 -4.53
N PRO A 106 15.82 -9.33 -3.95
CA PRO A 106 15.78 -8.51 -2.76
C PRO A 106 16.22 -9.32 -1.53
N TYR A 107 16.48 -8.65 -0.41
CA TYR A 107 16.86 -9.27 0.85
C TYR A 107 15.64 -9.39 1.77
N SER A 108 15.44 -10.58 2.33
CA SER A 108 14.46 -10.81 3.39
C SER A 108 14.84 -10.03 4.65
N VAL A 109 13.88 -9.32 5.25
CA VAL A 109 14.09 -8.60 6.52
C VAL A 109 14.34 -9.57 7.67
N GLU A 110 13.67 -10.71 7.68
CA GLU A 110 13.79 -11.71 8.74
C GLU A 110 15.15 -12.40 8.74
N THR A 111 15.59 -12.88 7.57
CA THR A 111 16.81 -13.70 7.48
C THR A 111 18.06 -12.89 7.15
N GLY A 112 17.90 -11.69 6.57
CA GLY A 112 19.00 -10.89 6.02
C GLY A 112 19.67 -11.52 4.79
N LEU A 113 19.04 -12.53 4.18
CA LEU A 113 19.54 -13.25 3.01
C LEU A 113 18.76 -12.86 1.75
N PRO A 114 19.38 -12.94 0.56
CA PRO A 114 18.67 -12.76 -0.69
C PRO A 114 17.60 -13.86 -0.88
N ILE A 115 16.49 -13.50 -1.53
CA ILE A 115 15.44 -14.46 -1.88
C ILE A 115 15.97 -15.49 -2.90
N ASP A 116 15.86 -16.78 -2.56
CA ASP A 116 16.19 -17.88 -3.46
C ASP A 116 15.14 -18.01 -4.59
N ASP A 117 15.56 -18.49 -5.77
CA ASP A 117 14.70 -18.69 -6.95
C ASP A 117 13.83 -17.46 -7.31
N PHE A 118 14.43 -16.28 -7.16
CA PHE A 118 13.78 -14.99 -7.36
C PHE A 118 13.10 -14.87 -8.73
N GLU A 119 11.81 -14.54 -8.69
CA GLU A 119 10.98 -14.22 -9.84
C GLU A 119 10.35 -12.83 -9.63
N PRO A 120 10.72 -11.82 -10.43
CA PRO A 120 10.30 -10.43 -10.25
C PRO A 120 8.78 -10.23 -10.19
N ARG A 121 8.00 -11.08 -10.89
CA ARG A 121 6.53 -11.00 -10.90
C ARG A 121 5.89 -11.28 -9.55
N ARG A 122 6.65 -11.82 -8.60
CA ARG A 122 6.19 -12.13 -7.24
C ARG A 122 6.51 -11.03 -6.24
N LEU A 123 7.17 -9.96 -6.67
CA LEU A 123 7.29 -8.74 -5.88
C LEU A 123 5.93 -8.09 -5.71
N GLY A 124 5.61 -7.65 -4.50
CA GLY A 124 4.41 -6.88 -4.24
C GLY A 124 4.49 -6.16 -2.91
N PHE A 125 3.31 -5.82 -2.40
CA PHE A 125 3.17 -5.13 -1.13
C PHE A 125 1.80 -5.44 -0.52
N PHE A 126 1.71 -5.24 0.79
CA PHE A 126 0.45 -5.17 1.52
C PHE A 126 0.49 -3.97 2.45
N CYS A 127 -0.66 -3.62 3.02
CA CYS A 127 -0.77 -2.57 4.02
C CYS A 127 -1.45 -3.06 5.28
N MET A 128 -0.95 -2.60 6.43
CA MET A 128 -1.64 -2.71 7.71
C MET A 128 -2.25 -1.37 8.08
N LEU A 129 -3.44 -1.38 8.67
CA LEU A 129 -4.03 -0.19 9.26
C LEU A 129 -3.30 0.12 10.57
N ASN A 130 -2.88 1.37 10.74
CA ASN A 130 -2.29 1.81 11.98
C ASN A 130 -3.39 1.94 13.05
N GLU A 131 -3.37 1.05 14.03
CA GLU A 131 -4.38 0.97 15.10
C GLU A 131 -4.42 2.24 15.97
N GLU A 132 -3.34 3.04 16.01
CA GLU A 132 -3.32 4.31 16.75
C GLU A 132 -4.18 5.41 16.09
N MET A 133 -4.71 5.16 14.90
CA MET A 133 -5.46 6.11 14.08
C MET A 133 -6.99 5.89 14.11
N LEU A 134 -7.43 4.76 14.67
CA LEU A 134 -8.83 4.41 14.94
C LEU A 134 -9.35 5.18 16.18
#